data_AF-A0AA36JA04-F1
#
_entry.id   AF-A0AA36JA04-F1
#
_cell.length_a   1.000
_cell.length_b   1.000
_cell.length_c   1.000
_cell.angle_alpha   90.00
_cell.angle_beta   90.00
_cell.angle_gamma   90.00
#
_symmetry.space_group_name_H-M   'P 1'
#
loop_
_entity.id
_entity.type
_entity.pdbx_description
1 polymer ?
#
loop_
_entity_poly.entity_id
_entity_poly.type
_entity_poly.pdbx_seq_one_letter_code
_entity_poly.pdbx_strand_id
1 'polypeptide(L)'
;MATAAMRDAITTRRSWYRLLFLAVTVFILSRRIGALSVLSAQGSLQMSDLEEKINTSKVLLISKEWCPFCQRAKAVLSNLGVSFSVLELENKARQPLVEDPTAVMDYMENITGARSVPRLFIAGHFIGGCDDVVRMASSGELQKRLKQAGAF
;
A
#
# COMPACT_ATOMS: atom_id res chain seq x y z
N MET A 1 -71.18 41.74 10.58
CA MET A 1 -70.30 42.43 11.55
C MET A 1 -69.89 41.44 12.63
N ALA A 2 -68.58 41.21 12.80
CA ALA A 2 -67.93 40.49 13.92
C ALA A 2 -68.32 38.99 14.11
N THR A 3 -67.45 37.98 14.08
CA THR A 3 -66.00 37.90 13.96
C THR A 3 -65.62 36.49 13.46
N ALA A 4 -65.22 36.38 12.19
CA ALA A 4 -64.45 35.21 11.71
C ALA A 4 -63.05 35.16 12.38
N ALA A 5 -62.63 36.27 13.00
CA ALA A 5 -61.34 36.46 13.68
C ALA A 5 -61.10 35.57 14.92
N MET A 6 -62.10 34.81 15.40
CA MET A 6 -61.94 33.95 16.58
C MET A 6 -61.68 32.46 16.25
N ARG A 7 -61.72 32.07 14.98
CA ARG A 7 -61.32 30.70 14.54
C ARG A 7 -59.85 30.60 14.10
N ASP A 8 -59.22 31.74 13.83
CA ASP A 8 -57.84 31.79 13.28
C ASP A 8 -56.74 31.72 14.36
N ALA A 9 -57.09 31.84 15.64
CA ALA A 9 -56.11 31.88 16.73
C ALA A 9 -55.62 30.48 17.19
N ILE A 10 -56.35 29.40 16.89
CA ILE A 10 -56.05 28.05 17.41
C ILE A 10 -55.28 27.20 16.38
N THR A 11 -55.49 27.40 15.08
CA THR A 11 -54.81 26.63 14.02
C THR A 11 -53.39 27.11 13.73
N THR A 12 -53.06 28.36 14.04
CA THR A 12 -51.74 28.96 13.76
C THR A 12 -50.63 28.47 14.70
N ARG A 13 -50.94 27.92 15.88
CA ARG A 13 -49.94 27.36 16.82
C ARG A 13 -49.46 25.94 16.49
N ARG A 14 -50.14 25.22 15.59
CA ARG A 14 -49.79 23.83 15.23
C ARG A 14 -48.78 23.70 14.07
N SER A 15 -48.53 24.79 13.34
CA SER A 15 -47.70 24.76 12.13
C SER A 15 -46.20 24.82 12.43
N TRP A 16 -45.80 25.58 13.46
CA TRP A 16 -44.39 25.85 13.74
C TRP A 16 -43.66 24.64 14.34
N TYR A 17 -44.33 23.83 15.17
CA TYR A 17 -43.75 22.60 15.71
C TYR A 17 -43.64 21.47 14.69
N ARG A 18 -44.52 21.42 13.68
CA ARG A 18 -44.43 20.42 12.60
C ARG A 18 -43.24 20.68 11.66
N LEU A 19 -42.96 21.95 11.36
CA LEU A 19 -41.78 22.33 10.57
C LEU A 19 -40.47 22.18 11.35
N LEU A 20 -40.45 22.48 12.66
CA LEU A 20 -39.29 22.23 13.52
C LEU A 20 -39.00 20.73 13.73
N PHE A 21 -40.03 19.88 13.89
CA PHE A 21 -39.83 18.43 14.01
C PHE A 21 -39.38 17.75 12.71
N LEU A 22 -39.83 18.22 11.54
CA LEU A 22 -39.36 17.73 10.24
C LEU A 22 -37.90 18.12 9.97
N ALA A 23 -37.46 19.31 10.39
CA ALA A 23 -36.07 19.72 10.23
C ALA A 23 -35.11 18.94 11.17
N VAL A 24 -35.50 18.66 12.41
CA VAL A 24 -34.68 17.89 13.36
C VAL A 24 -34.56 16.41 12.96
N THR A 25 -35.61 15.82 12.37
CA THR A 25 -35.56 14.42 11.89
C THR A 25 -34.71 14.27 10.63
N VAL A 26 -34.75 15.22 9.68
CA VAL A 26 -33.86 15.21 8.50
C VAL A 26 -32.39 15.40 8.90
N PHE A 27 -32.10 16.19 9.94
CA PHE A 27 -30.72 16.39 10.43
C PHE A 27 -30.17 15.17 11.19
N ILE A 28 -31.02 14.45 11.94
CA ILE A 28 -30.61 13.23 12.66
C ILE A 28 -30.48 12.04 11.69
N LEU A 29 -31.26 11.99 10.60
CA LEU A 29 -31.16 10.93 9.59
C LEU A 29 -30.04 11.16 8.56
N SER A 30 -29.60 12.40 8.34
CA SER A 30 -28.47 12.73 7.46
C SER A 30 -27.09 12.64 8.13
N ARG A 31 -27.03 12.45 9.46
CA ARG A 31 -25.79 12.14 10.21
C ARG A 31 -25.45 10.65 10.27
N ARG A 32 -26.03 9.82 9.40
CA ARG A 32 -25.52 8.47 9.10
C ARG A 32 -24.66 8.44 7.83
N ILE A 33 -23.90 9.51 7.60
CA ILE A 33 -22.75 9.47 6.71
C ILE A 33 -21.64 8.73 7.45
N GLY A 34 -21.20 7.62 6.86
CA GLY A 34 -19.78 7.29 6.82
C GLY A 34 -19.11 7.00 8.16
N ALA A 35 -19.48 5.90 8.79
CA ALA A 35 -18.53 5.11 9.55
C ALA A 35 -18.55 3.67 9.03
N LEU A 36 -18.37 3.54 7.71
CA LEU A 36 -17.78 2.34 7.14
C LEU A 36 -16.30 2.42 7.48
N SER A 37 -15.96 2.14 8.73
CA SER A 37 -14.57 1.86 9.10
C SER A 37 -14.21 0.63 8.31
N VAL A 38 -13.51 0.89 7.20
CA VAL A 38 -12.72 -0.02 6.40
C VAL A 38 -12.19 -1.10 7.34
N LEU A 39 -12.80 -2.29 7.24
CA LEU A 39 -12.17 -3.48 7.79
C LEU A 39 -10.95 -3.67 6.91
N SER A 40 -9.83 -3.16 7.40
CA SER A 40 -8.49 -3.40 6.90
C SER A 40 -8.42 -4.84 6.42
N ALA A 41 -8.13 -5.02 5.13
CA ALA A 41 -7.89 -6.33 4.55
C ALA A 41 -6.61 -6.89 5.20
N GLN A 42 -6.79 -7.78 6.17
CA GLN A 42 -5.72 -8.66 6.59
C GLN A 42 -5.47 -9.68 5.46
N GLY A 43 -4.40 -9.46 4.70
CA GLY A 43 -3.56 -10.52 4.12
C GLY A 43 -4.07 -11.24 2.88
N SER A 44 -3.88 -10.62 1.71
CA SER A 44 -3.51 -11.34 0.48
C SER A 44 -2.75 -10.35 -0.40
N LEU A 45 -1.49 -10.65 -0.75
CA LEU A 45 -0.81 -9.91 -1.81
C LEU A 45 -1.23 -10.57 -3.11
N GLN A 46 -2.16 -9.92 -3.83
CA GLN A 46 -2.51 -10.35 -5.18
C GLN A 46 -1.35 -10.04 -6.13
N MET A 47 -1.27 -10.74 -7.26
CA MET A 47 -0.20 -10.49 -8.24
C MET A 47 -0.15 -9.02 -8.70
N SER A 48 -1.31 -8.36 -8.79
CA SER A 48 -1.42 -6.92 -9.05
C SER A 48 -0.62 -6.06 -8.07
N ASP A 49 -0.63 -6.44 -6.79
CA ASP A 49 -0.01 -5.68 -5.72
C ASP A 49 1.52 -5.79 -5.79
N LEU A 50 2.02 -6.93 -6.29
CA LEU A 50 3.44 -7.13 -6.54
C LEU A 50 3.94 -6.24 -7.68
N GLU A 51 3.21 -6.20 -8.80
CA GLU A 51 3.56 -5.32 -9.93
C GLU A 51 3.50 -3.86 -9.53
N GLU A 52 2.44 -3.46 -8.82
CA GLU A 52 2.33 -2.11 -8.26
C GLU A 52 3.51 -1.80 -7.34
N LYS A 53 3.89 -2.72 -6.45
CA LYS A 53 5.02 -2.54 -5.54
C LYS A 53 6.34 -2.37 -6.30
N ILE A 54 6.58 -3.12 -7.36
CA ILE A 54 7.77 -3.01 -8.21
C ILE A 54 7.82 -1.63 -8.89
N ASN A 55 6.69 -1.18 -9.42
CA ASN A 55 6.61 0.08 -10.18
C ASN A 55 6.63 1.32 -9.28
N THR A 56 6.07 1.25 -8.08
CA THR A 56 5.98 2.38 -7.13
C THR A 56 7.23 2.53 -6.27
N SER A 57 7.97 1.45 -6.03
CA SER A 57 9.19 1.50 -5.23
C SER A 57 10.38 2.02 -6.03
N LYS A 58 11.05 3.07 -5.53
CA LYS A 58 12.31 3.55 -6.12
C LYS A 58 13.39 2.48 -6.11
N VAL A 59 13.52 1.75 -5.00
CA VAL A 59 14.44 0.61 -4.85
C VAL A 59 13.67 -0.48 -4.10
N LEU A 60 13.54 -1.65 -4.70
CA LEU A 60 12.85 -2.80 -4.11
C LEU A 60 13.73 -4.04 -4.18
N LEU A 61 13.87 -4.73 -3.06
CA LEU A 61 14.55 -6.01 -2.97
C LEU A 61 13.55 -7.12 -2.62
N ILE A 62 13.37 -8.09 -3.51
CA ILE A 62 12.67 -9.34 -3.20
C ILE A 62 13.65 -10.27 -2.48
N SER A 63 13.26 -10.77 -1.31
CA SER A 63 14.16 -11.36 -0.33
C SER A 63 13.52 -12.53 0.44
N LYS A 64 14.36 -13.31 1.12
CA LYS A 64 13.99 -14.20 2.22
C LYS A 64 14.89 -13.91 3.42
N GLU A 65 14.34 -13.81 4.62
CA GLU A 65 15.10 -13.34 5.79
C GLU A 65 16.29 -14.25 6.15
N TRP A 66 16.12 -15.57 6.00
CA TRP A 66 17.14 -16.57 6.29
C TRP A 66 18.25 -16.64 5.22
N CYS A 67 18.07 -16.02 4.06
CA CYS A 67 18.97 -16.21 2.92
C CYS A 67 20.26 -15.37 3.06
N PRO A 68 21.46 -15.99 3.07
CA PRO A 68 22.72 -15.26 3.23
C PRO A 68 23.03 -14.31 2.06
N PHE A 69 22.62 -14.67 0.83
CA PHE A 69 22.77 -13.78 -0.33
C PHE A 69 21.87 -12.54 -0.25
N CYS A 70 20.67 -12.69 0.31
CA CYS A 70 19.78 -11.55 0.55
C CYS A 70 20.39 -10.60 1.59
N GLN A 71 20.95 -11.15 2.68
CA GLN A 71 21.64 -10.36 3.70
C GLN A 71 22.84 -9.59 3.11
N ARG A 72 23.61 -10.23 2.23
CA ARG A 72 24.73 -9.57 1.54
C ARG A 72 24.26 -8.42 0.64
N ALA A 73 23.23 -8.62 -0.17
CA ALA A 73 22.68 -7.57 -1.02
C ALA A 73 22.13 -6.39 -0.19
N LYS A 74 21.43 -6.68 0.91
CA LYS A 74 20.97 -5.64 1.87
C LYS A 74 22.15 -4.86 2.45
N ALA A 75 23.20 -5.55 2.89
CA ALA A 75 24.38 -4.90 3.44
C ALA A 75 25.05 -3.97 2.42
N VAL A 76 25.15 -4.38 1.15
CA VAL A 76 25.66 -3.51 0.08
C VAL A 76 24.80 -2.25 -0.05
N LEU A 77 23.48 -2.37 -0.15
CA LEU A 77 22.57 -1.23 -0.27
C LEU A 77 22.66 -0.31 0.97
N SER A 78 22.63 -0.88 2.18
CA SER A 78 22.75 -0.15 3.43
C SER A 78 24.09 0.58 3.55
N ASN A 79 25.20 -0.05 3.15
CA ASN A 79 26.54 0.59 3.17
C ASN A 79 26.65 1.76 2.18
N LEU A 80 25.86 1.75 1.11
CA LEU A 80 25.74 2.89 0.20
C LEU A 80 24.89 4.02 0.77
N GLY A 81 24.20 3.81 1.90
CA GLY A 81 23.32 4.80 2.52
C GLY A 81 22.00 5.02 1.79
N VAL A 82 21.60 4.10 0.90
CA VAL A 82 20.34 4.21 0.15
C VAL A 82 19.17 3.68 0.97
N SER A 83 18.03 4.35 0.89
CA SER A 83 16.77 3.81 1.44
C SER A 83 16.12 2.88 0.41
N PHE A 84 15.70 1.69 0.84
CA PHE A 84 15.09 0.69 -0.03
C PHE A 84 13.97 -0.09 0.66
N SER A 85 12.99 -0.51 -0.13
CA SER A 85 11.92 -1.40 0.30
C SER A 85 12.38 -2.85 0.20
N VAL A 86 11.89 -3.70 1.09
CA VAL A 86 12.12 -5.15 1.04
C VAL A 86 10.78 -5.86 1.04
N LEU A 87 10.60 -6.83 0.14
CA LEU A 87 9.53 -7.82 0.23
C LEU A 87 10.14 -9.14 0.69
N GLU A 88 9.90 -9.49 1.95
CA GLU A 88 10.30 -10.78 2.51
C GLU A 88 9.24 -11.83 2.19
N LEU A 89 9.64 -12.90 1.50
CA LEU A 89 8.73 -14.00 1.16
C LEU A 89 8.63 -15.01 2.30
N GLU A 90 9.70 -15.16 3.07
CA GLU A 90 9.81 -16.11 4.18
C GLU A 90 10.60 -15.48 5.34
N ASN A 91 10.20 -15.80 6.57
CA ASN A 91 10.88 -15.37 7.79
C ASN A 91 12.11 -16.24 8.11
N LYS A 92 12.87 -15.91 9.17
CA LYS A 92 14.05 -16.69 9.61
C LYS A 92 13.77 -18.19 9.84
N ALA A 93 12.55 -18.56 10.24
CA ALA A 93 12.12 -19.94 10.46
C ALA A 93 11.63 -20.62 9.17
N ARG A 94 11.79 -19.98 8.00
CA ARG A 94 11.32 -20.42 6.68
C ARG A 94 9.80 -20.54 6.58
N GLN A 95 9.07 -19.82 7.43
CA GLN A 95 7.62 -19.73 7.32
C GLN A 95 7.25 -18.63 6.32
N PRO A 96 6.22 -18.84 5.49
CA PRO A 96 5.78 -17.85 4.51
C PRO A 96 5.32 -16.56 5.20
N LEU A 97 5.72 -15.42 4.65
CA LEU A 97 5.28 -14.08 5.04
C LEU A 97 4.32 -13.45 4.02
N VAL A 98 4.16 -14.11 2.88
CA VAL A 98 3.18 -13.81 1.84
C VAL A 98 2.31 -15.05 1.63
N GLU A 99 1.11 -14.88 1.09
CA GLU A 99 0.14 -15.97 0.91
C GLU A 99 0.69 -17.10 0.04
N ASP A 100 1.28 -16.77 -1.12
CA ASP A 100 1.89 -17.74 -2.02
C ASP A 100 3.31 -17.31 -2.45
N PRO A 101 4.35 -17.70 -1.69
CA PRO A 101 5.73 -17.44 -2.07
C PRO A 101 6.14 -18.10 -3.39
N THR A 102 5.49 -19.21 -3.76
CA THR A 102 5.80 -19.95 -4.99
C THR A 102 5.35 -19.16 -6.20
N ALA A 103 4.12 -18.64 -6.18
CA ALA A 103 3.61 -17.78 -7.25
C ALA A 103 4.47 -16.52 -7.43
N VAL A 104 4.94 -15.90 -6.34
CA VAL A 104 5.89 -14.77 -6.43
C VAL A 104 7.19 -15.20 -7.11
N MET A 105 7.72 -16.38 -6.78
CA MET A 105 8.93 -16.92 -7.40
C MET A 105 8.74 -17.29 -8.87
N ASP A 106 7.58 -17.82 -9.27
CA ASP A 106 7.20 -18.09 -10.66
C ASP A 106 7.17 -16.78 -11.46
N TYR A 107 6.55 -15.75 -10.88
CA TYR A 107 6.48 -14.43 -11.49
C TYR A 107 7.88 -13.80 -11.64
N MET A 108 8.75 -13.92 -10.63
CA MET A 108 10.15 -13.50 -10.72
C MET A 108 10.89 -14.22 -11.84
N GLU A 109 10.65 -15.50 -12.05
CA GLU A 109 11.24 -16.24 -13.17
C GLU A 109 10.78 -15.68 -14.51
N ASN A 110 9.49 -15.38 -14.65
CA ASN A 110 8.94 -14.81 -15.88
C ASN A 110 9.55 -13.44 -16.23
N ILE A 111 9.72 -12.54 -15.25
CA ILE A 111 10.18 -11.16 -15.53
C ILE A 111 11.69 -10.96 -15.37
N THR A 112 12.40 -11.85 -14.68
CA THR A 112 13.85 -11.73 -14.42
C THR A 112 14.68 -12.91 -14.94
N GLY A 113 14.04 -13.95 -15.46
CA GLY A 113 14.68 -15.16 -15.99
C GLY A 113 15.10 -16.19 -14.93
N ALA A 114 14.84 -15.97 -13.63
CA ALA A 114 15.08 -16.98 -12.60
C ALA A 114 14.29 -16.76 -11.30
N ARG A 115 14.03 -17.85 -10.58
CA ARG A 115 13.26 -17.88 -9.32
C ARG A 115 14.04 -17.44 -8.08
N SER A 116 15.37 -17.47 -8.12
CA SER A 116 16.20 -17.35 -6.91
C SER A 116 16.17 -15.95 -6.32
N VAL A 117 16.18 -15.82 -5.00
CA VAL A 117 16.37 -14.53 -4.31
C VAL A 117 17.86 -14.30 -3.99
N PRO A 118 18.33 -13.04 -3.90
CA PRO A 118 17.58 -11.80 -4.02
C PRO A 118 17.29 -11.39 -5.48
N ARG A 119 16.24 -10.56 -5.67
CA ARG A 119 15.97 -9.84 -6.93
C ARG A 119 15.88 -8.34 -6.65
N LEU A 120 16.79 -7.55 -7.20
CA LEU A 120 16.79 -6.10 -7.05
C LEU A 120 16.10 -5.43 -8.23
N PHE A 121 15.19 -4.50 -7.91
CA PHE A 121 14.56 -3.58 -8.84
C PHE A 121 14.90 -2.14 -8.46
N ILE A 122 15.16 -1.29 -9.46
CA ILE A 122 15.35 0.15 -9.30
C ILE A 122 14.42 0.85 -10.31
N ALA A 123 13.53 1.70 -9.81
CA ALA A 123 12.51 2.41 -10.59
C ALA A 123 11.74 1.46 -11.54
N GLY A 124 11.24 0.34 -11.00
CA GLY A 124 10.52 -0.68 -11.77
C GLY A 124 11.38 -1.59 -12.66
N HIS A 125 12.66 -1.27 -12.88
CA HIS A 125 13.53 -2.08 -13.74
C HIS A 125 14.29 -3.15 -12.96
N PHE A 126 14.31 -4.38 -13.48
CA PHE A 126 15.14 -5.45 -12.91
C PHE A 126 16.63 -5.15 -13.12
N ILE A 127 17.40 -5.30 -12.04
CA ILE A 127 18.83 -4.93 -12.00
C ILE A 127 19.73 -6.17 -11.91
N GLY A 128 19.32 -7.19 -11.16
CA GLY A 128 20.10 -8.40 -11.00
C GLY A 128 19.92 -9.10 -9.66
N GLY A 129 20.72 -10.14 -9.46
CA GLY A 129 20.83 -10.90 -8.20
C GLY A 129 21.92 -10.37 -7.27
N CYS A 130 22.31 -11.16 -6.28
CA CYS A 130 23.34 -10.77 -5.31
C CYS A 130 24.69 -10.48 -5.97
N ASP A 131 25.14 -11.34 -6.88
CA ASP A 131 26.46 -11.20 -7.52
C ASP A 131 26.51 -9.95 -8.42
N ASP A 132 25.42 -9.65 -9.12
CA ASP A 132 25.28 -8.42 -9.90
C ASP A 132 25.36 -7.18 -9.01
N VAL A 133 24.62 -7.18 -7.89
CA VAL A 133 24.62 -6.08 -6.92
C VAL A 133 26.02 -5.84 -6.38
N VAL A 134 26.73 -6.88 -5.95
CA VAL A 134 28.10 -6.78 -5.43
C VAL A 134 29.04 -6.25 -6.52
N ARG A 135 29.00 -6.83 -7.72
CA ARG A 135 29.84 -6.44 -8.85
C ARG A 135 29.62 -4.98 -9.25
N MET A 136 28.35 -4.54 -9.37
CA MET A 136 28.01 -3.17 -9.75
C MET A 136 28.33 -2.16 -8.65
N ALA A 137 28.22 -2.55 -7.38
CA ALA A 137 28.63 -1.69 -6.26
C ALA A 137 30.14 -1.44 -6.27
N SER A 138 30.94 -2.49 -6.54
CA SER A 138 32.39 -2.39 -6.67
C SER A 138 32.82 -1.56 -7.88
N SER A 139 32.09 -1.62 -9.00
CA SER A 139 32.41 -0.83 -10.19
C SER A 139 31.87 0.61 -10.17
N GLY A 140 31.04 0.97 -9.19
CA GLY A 140 30.37 2.27 -9.12
C GLY A 140 29.09 2.39 -9.98
N GLU A 141 28.77 1.37 -10.77
CA GLU A 141 27.60 1.36 -11.66
C GLU A 141 26.29 1.35 -10.87
N LEU A 142 26.25 0.67 -9.71
CA LEU A 142 25.05 0.63 -8.88
C LEU A 142 24.69 2.02 -8.37
N GLN A 143 25.68 2.76 -7.89
CA GLN A 143 25.54 4.13 -7.40
C GLN A 143 25.07 5.07 -8.52
N LYS A 144 25.57 4.90 -9.75
CA LYS A 144 25.10 5.65 -10.91
C LYS A 144 23.62 5.42 -11.18
N ARG A 145 23.17 4.17 -11.19
CA ARG A 145 21.75 3.80 -11.40
C ARG A 145 20.85 4.34 -10.30
N LEU A 146 21.28 4.21 -9.05
CA LEU A 146 20.56 4.74 -7.89
C LEU A 146 20.42 6.28 -7.93
N LYS A 147 21.46 7.01 -8.37
CA LYS A 147 21.39 8.46 -8.58
C LYS A 147 20.40 8.84 -9.69
N GLN A 148 20.44 8.12 -10.81
CA GLN A 148 19.51 8.34 -11.93
C GLN A 148 18.05 8.11 -11.52
N ALA A 149 17.81 7.17 -10.61
CA ALA A 149 16.48 6.90 -10.04
C ALA A 149 16.07 7.86 -8.91
N GLY A 150 16.92 8.82 -8.52
CA GLY A 150 16.64 9.74 -7.41
C GLY A 150 16.49 9.03 -6.07
N ALA A 151 17.31 8.00 -5.83
CA ALA A 151 17.33 7.21 -4.60
C ALA A 151 18.31 7.74 -3.53
N PHE A 152 19.13 8.75 -3.88
CA PHE A 152 19.99 9.51 -2.97
C PHE A 152 19.44 10.90 -2.70
#